data_AF-A0A7S2WB92-F1
#
_entry.id   AF-A0A7S2WB92-F1
#
_cell.length_a   1.000
_cell.length_b   1.000
_cell.length_c   1.000
_cell.angle_alpha   90.00
_cell.angle_beta   90.00
_cell.angle_gamma   90.00
#
_symmetry.space_group_name_H-M   'P 1'
#
loop_
_entity.id
_entity.type
_entity.pdbx_description
1 polymer ?
#
loop_
_entity_poly.entity_id
_entity_poly.type
_entity_poly.pdbx_seq_one_letter_code
_entity_poly.pdbx_strand_id
1 'polypeptide(L)'
;FSKGGSSDPYVKFYFDGKKIGHTQTIKKNLNPKWNKSFKLKLKQAEANRIVRGNACKLEFRVNDEDAFGDDPMGTVTLPLPFKEPSSTKWYKIGQGEGSHHCKKAEGELSLKISVIAKKVLSMIPGHSLPISGGHIRIDLGWEMEYGRHVDLDTSCVAVSSTGQILMDETVYYGDLVNSNASIRHSGDETTGAGNIQGSDDDERIDMYLDHVSPRVSALYLILTVSTSGKTLADIRSAIVRITDMGSHTSLGNFIPSLVGGHTALFLVRISRSQNQQRGWAFTIIGETDATARDFGSLIPEIKGYSRDIVPNIKIDKNERIAIMRKGGTIRLKDY
;
A
#
# COMPACT_ATOMS: atom_id res chain seq x y z
N PHE A 1 -13.82 12.53 -47.74
CA PHE A 1 -14.79 11.50 -47.36
C PHE A 1 -15.82 11.38 -48.48
N SER A 2 -16.28 10.18 -48.82
CA SER A 2 -17.33 9.99 -49.83
C SER A 2 -18.62 10.70 -49.38
N LYS A 3 -19.26 11.42 -50.30
CA LYS A 3 -20.55 12.07 -50.08
C LYS A 3 -21.60 11.01 -49.75
N GLY A 4 -21.95 10.83 -48.47
CA GLY A 4 -22.98 9.89 -47.99
C GLY A 4 -22.52 8.75 -47.07
N GLY A 5 -21.30 8.78 -46.53
CA GLY A 5 -20.81 7.73 -45.63
C GLY A 5 -21.52 7.69 -44.27
N SER A 6 -21.88 6.50 -43.83
CA SER A 6 -22.33 6.21 -42.46
C SER A 6 -21.20 5.48 -41.72
N SER A 7 -20.83 5.93 -40.53
CA SER A 7 -19.87 5.22 -39.67
C SER A 7 -20.61 4.45 -38.59
N ASP A 8 -19.99 3.38 -38.11
CA ASP A 8 -20.36 2.57 -36.97
C ASP A 8 -19.39 2.89 -35.80
N PRO A 9 -19.43 4.10 -35.20
CA PRO A 9 -18.40 4.50 -34.27
C PRO A 9 -18.52 3.87 -32.88
N TYR A 10 -17.35 3.64 -32.29
CA TYR A 10 -17.18 3.30 -30.89
C TYR A 10 -15.84 3.79 -30.34
N VAL A 11 -15.71 3.83 -29.02
CA VAL A 11 -14.53 4.39 -28.34
C VAL A 11 -13.86 3.34 -27.47
N LYS A 12 -12.54 3.15 -27.64
CA LYS A 12 -11.69 2.36 -26.74
C LYS A 12 -10.99 3.30 -25.74
N PHE A 13 -11.02 2.93 -24.45
CA PHE A 13 -10.42 3.70 -23.36
C PHE A 13 -9.08 3.09 -22.97
N TYR A 14 -8.06 3.94 -22.81
CA TYR A 14 -6.72 3.53 -22.37
C TYR A 14 -6.22 4.41 -21.23
N PHE A 15 -5.52 3.80 -20.28
CA PHE A 15 -4.74 4.49 -19.26
C PHE A 15 -3.28 4.05 -19.39
N ASP A 16 -2.39 5.01 -19.63
CA ASP A 16 -0.95 4.76 -19.79
C ASP A 16 -0.62 3.62 -20.77
N GLY A 17 -1.33 3.60 -21.91
CA GLY A 17 -1.18 2.57 -22.94
C GLY A 17 -1.94 1.26 -22.69
N LYS A 18 -2.45 1.00 -21.49
CA LYS A 18 -3.26 -0.19 -21.18
C LYS A 18 -4.74 0.05 -21.47
N LYS A 19 -5.37 -0.84 -22.25
CA LYS A 19 -6.82 -0.79 -22.51
C LYS A 19 -7.58 -1.06 -21.20
N ILE A 20 -8.46 -0.14 -20.82
CA ILE A 20 -9.27 -0.20 -19.60
C ILE A 20 -10.76 -0.43 -19.89
N GLY A 21 -11.22 -0.20 -21.13
CA GLY A 21 -12.58 -0.50 -21.53
C GLY A 21 -12.90 -0.07 -22.96
N HIS A 22 -14.18 -0.14 -23.34
CA HIS A 22 -14.69 0.43 -24.59
C HIS A 22 -16.21 0.69 -24.52
N THR A 23 -16.76 1.48 -25.43
CA THR A 23 -18.21 1.63 -25.64
C THR A 23 -18.77 0.52 -26.53
N GLN A 24 -20.11 0.44 -26.61
CA GLN A 24 -20.75 -0.29 -27.70
C GLN A 24 -20.61 0.51 -29.01
N THR A 25 -20.72 -0.20 -30.12
CA THR A 25 -20.83 0.37 -31.46
C THR A 25 -22.23 0.91 -31.70
N ILE A 26 -22.34 2.10 -32.26
CA ILE A 26 -23.61 2.66 -32.72
C ILE A 26 -23.57 2.71 -34.24
N LYS A 27 -24.34 1.83 -34.88
CA LYS A 27 -24.31 1.71 -36.34
C LYS A 27 -24.85 2.96 -37.05
N LYS A 28 -24.20 3.31 -38.15
CA LYS A 28 -24.60 4.33 -39.13
C LYS A 28 -24.89 5.69 -38.51
N ASN A 29 -24.06 6.13 -37.58
CA ASN A 29 -24.29 7.34 -36.80
C ASN A 29 -23.03 8.20 -36.67
N LEU A 30 -23.05 9.41 -37.23
CA LEU A 30 -21.95 10.38 -37.12
C LEU A 30 -21.99 11.24 -35.85
N ASN A 31 -23.08 11.18 -35.08
CA ASN A 31 -23.28 11.90 -33.81
C ASN A 31 -23.69 10.92 -32.68
N PRO A 32 -22.90 9.87 -32.43
CA PRO A 32 -23.22 8.83 -31.46
C PRO A 32 -23.31 9.38 -30.03
N LYS A 33 -24.28 8.88 -29.26
CA LYS A 33 -24.41 9.14 -27.82
C LYS A 33 -24.31 7.83 -27.05
N TRP A 34 -23.13 7.55 -26.50
CA TRP A 34 -22.91 6.29 -25.77
C TRP A 34 -23.35 6.32 -24.31
N ASN A 35 -23.27 7.49 -23.65
CA ASN A 35 -23.59 7.68 -22.21
C ASN A 35 -22.93 6.64 -21.27
N LYS A 36 -21.79 6.07 -21.68
CA LYS A 36 -21.09 5.04 -20.92
C LYS A 36 -20.18 5.68 -19.88
N SER A 37 -20.28 5.20 -18.64
CA SER A 37 -19.37 5.57 -17.56
C SER A 37 -18.36 4.46 -17.32
N PHE A 38 -17.12 4.85 -16.99
CA PHE A 38 -16.07 3.93 -16.57
C PHE A 38 -15.46 4.41 -15.26
N LYS A 39 -15.14 3.48 -14.35
CA LYS A 39 -14.45 3.78 -13.09
C LYS A 39 -13.06 3.16 -13.14
N LEU A 40 -12.03 4.03 -13.13
CA LEU A 40 -10.64 3.61 -12.97
C LEU A 40 -10.24 3.82 -11.51
N LYS A 41 -9.99 2.73 -10.78
CA LYS A 41 -9.35 2.82 -9.46
C LYS A 41 -7.84 2.79 -9.67
N LEU A 42 -7.20 3.93 -9.42
CA LEU A 42 -5.75 4.03 -9.50
C LEU A 42 -5.11 3.40 -8.25
N LYS A 43 -4.03 2.67 -8.51
CA LYS A 43 -3.11 2.17 -7.50
C LYS A 43 -2.25 3.31 -6.92
N GLN A 44 -1.67 3.11 -5.73
CA GLN A 44 -0.93 4.17 -5.04
C GLN A 44 0.21 4.74 -5.90
N ALA A 45 0.98 3.91 -6.61
CA ALA A 45 2.07 4.44 -7.42
C ALA A 45 1.62 5.10 -8.71
N GLU A 46 0.53 4.66 -9.33
CA GLU A 46 -0.08 5.37 -10.45
C GLU A 46 -0.51 6.77 -9.98
N ALA A 47 -1.15 6.87 -8.81
CA ALA A 47 -1.48 8.13 -8.18
C ALA A 47 -0.24 8.97 -7.84
N ASN A 48 0.81 8.36 -7.27
CA ASN A 48 2.06 9.05 -6.94
C ASN A 48 2.77 9.57 -8.20
N ARG A 49 2.82 8.80 -9.29
CA ARG A 49 3.37 9.22 -10.58
C ARG A 49 2.66 10.48 -11.07
N ILE A 50 1.33 10.46 -11.04
CA ILE A 50 0.50 11.62 -11.44
C ILE A 50 0.79 12.83 -10.55
N VAL A 51 0.81 12.67 -9.24
CA VAL A 51 1.05 13.78 -8.28
C VAL A 51 2.46 14.35 -8.40
N ARG A 52 3.47 13.51 -8.66
CA ARG A 52 4.87 13.93 -8.87
C ARG A 52 5.10 14.59 -10.24
N GLY A 53 4.08 14.69 -11.09
CA GLY A 53 4.19 15.29 -12.41
C GLY A 53 4.80 14.37 -13.47
N ASN A 54 4.90 13.06 -13.21
CA ASN A 54 5.27 12.11 -14.26
C ASN A 54 4.14 12.07 -15.30
N ALA A 55 4.52 12.11 -16.58
CA ALA A 55 3.56 12.11 -17.68
C ALA A 55 2.74 10.81 -17.69
N CYS A 56 1.51 10.89 -17.19
CA CYS A 56 0.48 9.87 -17.35
C CYS A 56 -0.64 10.46 -18.21
N LYS A 57 -1.24 9.63 -19.08
CA LYS A 57 -2.32 10.06 -19.97
C LYS A 57 -3.49 9.09 -19.98
N LEU A 58 -4.68 9.66 -20.16
CA LEU A 58 -5.88 8.93 -20.56
C LEU A 58 -6.11 9.15 -22.06
N GLU A 59 -6.35 8.07 -22.79
CA GLU A 59 -6.59 8.13 -24.23
C GLU A 59 -7.95 7.52 -24.56
N PHE A 60 -8.69 8.22 -25.41
CA PHE A 60 -9.99 7.82 -25.94
C PHE A 60 -9.81 7.67 -27.45
N ARG A 61 -9.65 6.44 -27.91
CA ARG A 61 -9.42 6.13 -29.33
C ARG A 61 -10.75 5.83 -29.97
N VAL A 62 -11.17 6.68 -30.90
CA VAL A 62 -12.42 6.54 -31.65
C VAL A 62 -12.12 5.67 -32.87
N ASN A 63 -12.95 4.67 -33.14
CA ASN A 63 -12.79 3.77 -34.28
C ASN A 63 -14.15 3.57 -34.95
N ASP A 64 -14.11 3.28 -36.24
CA ASP A 64 -15.21 2.81 -37.06
C ASP A 64 -15.18 1.27 -37.07
N GLU A 65 -16.29 0.61 -36.75
CA GLU A 65 -16.37 -0.86 -36.82
C GLU A 65 -16.68 -1.30 -38.26
N ASP A 66 -15.73 -1.99 -38.89
CA ASP A 66 -15.85 -2.51 -40.24
C ASP A 66 -15.65 -4.04 -40.28
N ALA A 67 -16.24 -4.68 -41.29
CA ALA A 67 -16.25 -6.14 -41.43
C ALA A 67 -14.84 -6.77 -41.54
N PHE A 68 -13.81 -6.01 -41.90
CA PHE A 68 -12.45 -6.50 -42.15
C PHE A 68 -11.36 -5.77 -41.36
N GLY A 69 -11.73 -5.18 -40.22
CA GLY A 69 -10.81 -4.51 -39.30
C GLY A 69 -11.22 -3.07 -39.06
N ASP A 70 -11.09 -2.62 -37.82
CA ASP A 70 -11.59 -1.31 -37.39
C ASP A 70 -10.71 -0.16 -37.90
N ASP A 71 -11.33 0.87 -38.46
CA ASP A 71 -10.64 2.06 -38.95
C ASP A 71 -10.48 3.11 -37.84
N PRO A 72 -9.25 3.59 -37.55
CA PRO A 72 -9.06 4.67 -36.59
C PRO A 72 -9.71 5.98 -37.08
N MET A 73 -10.57 6.57 -36.24
CA MET A 73 -11.20 7.87 -36.49
C MET A 73 -10.52 9.02 -35.74
N GLY A 74 -9.50 8.72 -34.94
CA GLY A 74 -8.70 9.67 -34.18
C GLY A 74 -8.72 9.41 -32.68
N THR A 75 -8.05 10.28 -31.92
CA THR A 75 -7.82 10.09 -30.49
C THR A 75 -7.97 11.39 -29.73
N VAL A 76 -8.63 11.33 -28.57
CA VAL A 76 -8.56 12.39 -27.55
C VAL A 76 -7.59 11.93 -26.45
N THR A 77 -6.56 12.74 -26.20
CA THR A 77 -5.53 12.47 -25.18
C THR A 77 -5.60 13.52 -24.09
N LEU A 78 -5.75 13.10 -22.84
CA LEU A 78 -5.85 13.97 -21.67
C LEU A 78 -4.68 13.70 -20.72
N PRO A 79 -3.80 14.69 -20.47
CA PRO A 79 -2.73 14.55 -19.49
C PRO A 79 -3.28 14.60 -18.07
N LEU A 80 -2.65 13.85 -17.17
CA LEU A 80 -2.91 13.87 -15.73
C LEU A 80 -1.80 14.64 -14.99
N PRO A 81 -2.08 15.31 -13.85
CA PRO A 81 -3.38 15.42 -13.19
C PRO A 81 -4.32 16.43 -13.89
N PHE A 82 -5.63 16.26 -13.71
CA PHE A 82 -6.59 17.25 -14.20
C PHE A 82 -6.53 18.51 -13.34
N LYS A 83 -6.62 19.68 -13.99
CA LYS A 83 -6.60 20.98 -13.31
C LYS A 83 -7.94 21.37 -12.68
N GLU A 84 -9.05 20.71 -13.03
CA GLU A 84 -10.41 21.02 -12.53
C GLU A 84 -11.26 19.75 -12.42
N PRO A 85 -12.09 19.57 -11.37
CA PRO A 85 -13.04 18.46 -11.30
C PRO A 85 -14.39 18.77 -11.99
N SER A 86 -14.93 17.76 -12.69
CA SER A 86 -16.38 17.50 -12.85
C SER A 86 -17.25 18.32 -13.83
N SER A 87 -16.69 19.03 -14.81
CA SER A 87 -17.50 19.60 -15.90
C SER A 87 -17.47 18.72 -17.16
N THR A 88 -18.61 18.62 -17.83
CA THR A 88 -18.70 18.05 -19.18
C THR A 88 -18.06 19.03 -20.15
N LYS A 89 -17.04 18.59 -20.89
CA LYS A 89 -16.35 19.40 -21.91
C LYS A 89 -16.27 18.63 -23.22
N TRP A 90 -16.32 19.37 -24.33
CA TRP A 90 -16.02 18.83 -25.66
C TRP A 90 -14.51 18.90 -25.88
N TYR A 91 -13.94 17.80 -26.37
CA TYR A 91 -12.53 17.68 -26.68
C TYR A 91 -12.38 17.39 -28.17
N LYS A 92 -11.59 18.20 -28.87
CA LYS A 92 -11.29 17.99 -30.28
C LYS A 92 -10.59 16.66 -30.49
N ILE A 93 -11.05 15.88 -31.46
CA ILE A 93 -10.42 14.62 -31.84
C ILE A 93 -9.13 14.93 -32.59
N GLY A 94 -8.00 14.47 -32.05
CA GLY A 94 -6.68 14.59 -32.66
C GLY A 94 -6.35 13.41 -33.56
N GLN A 95 -5.26 13.52 -34.32
CA GLN A 95 -4.85 12.50 -35.28
C GLN A 95 -4.41 11.19 -34.61
N GLY A 96 -4.03 11.19 -33.33
CA GLY A 96 -3.48 10.01 -32.66
C GLY A 96 -2.07 9.66 -33.16
N GLU A 97 -1.52 8.53 -32.71
CA GLU A 97 -0.16 8.10 -32.99
C GLU A 97 -0.11 6.60 -33.32
N GLY A 98 0.96 6.16 -34.00
CA GLY A 98 1.23 4.76 -34.31
C GLY A 98 0.11 4.08 -35.10
N SER A 99 -0.29 2.88 -34.67
CA SER A 99 -1.36 2.07 -35.28
C SER A 99 -2.77 2.69 -35.17
N HIS A 100 -2.91 3.84 -34.51
CA HIS A 100 -4.19 4.54 -34.34
C HIS A 100 -4.19 5.93 -34.95
N HIS A 101 -3.20 6.21 -35.82
CA HIS A 101 -3.09 7.49 -36.48
C HIS A 101 -4.12 7.63 -37.62
N CYS A 102 -4.92 8.70 -37.57
CA CYS A 102 -5.88 9.08 -38.59
C CYS A 102 -5.56 10.48 -39.12
N LYS A 103 -5.08 10.57 -40.36
CA LYS A 103 -4.72 11.86 -41.01
C LYS A 103 -5.89 12.84 -41.09
N LYS A 104 -7.12 12.32 -41.20
CA LYS A 104 -8.35 13.09 -41.38
C LYS A 104 -9.22 13.07 -40.12
N ALA A 105 -8.59 12.96 -38.94
CA ALA A 105 -9.30 13.04 -37.67
C ALA A 105 -10.03 14.39 -37.56
N GLU A 106 -11.34 14.31 -37.42
CA GLU A 106 -12.25 15.45 -37.34
C GLU A 106 -13.32 15.18 -36.28
N GLY A 107 -14.03 16.22 -35.86
CA GLY A 107 -15.07 16.13 -34.83
C GLY A 107 -14.56 16.28 -33.40
N GLU A 108 -15.47 16.08 -32.46
CA GLU A 108 -15.27 16.32 -31.04
C GLU A 108 -15.91 15.21 -30.20
N LEU A 109 -15.32 14.93 -29.04
CA LEU A 109 -15.82 13.96 -28.08
C LEU A 109 -16.21 14.67 -26.78
N SER A 110 -17.47 14.52 -26.36
CA SER A 110 -17.94 15.05 -25.08
C SER A 110 -17.59 14.08 -23.95
N LEU A 111 -16.85 14.55 -22.95
CA LEU A 111 -16.44 13.75 -21.80
C LEU A 111 -16.78 14.49 -20.51
N LYS A 112 -17.24 13.74 -19.50
CA LYS A 112 -17.34 14.19 -18.11
C LYS A 112 -16.39 13.37 -17.27
N ILE A 113 -15.47 14.04 -16.58
CA ILE A 113 -14.43 13.39 -15.78
C ILE A 113 -14.53 13.87 -14.34
N SER A 114 -14.63 12.90 -13.43
CA SER A 114 -14.62 13.15 -11.99
C SER A 114 -13.47 12.39 -11.37
N VAL A 115 -12.63 13.09 -10.61
CA VAL A 115 -11.53 12.50 -9.85
C VAL A 115 -11.82 12.64 -8.37
N ILE A 116 -11.74 11.52 -7.66
CA ILE A 116 -11.79 11.47 -6.21
C ILE A 116 -10.38 11.14 -5.74
N ALA A 117 -9.65 12.16 -5.32
CA ALA A 117 -8.35 11.97 -4.69
C ALA A 117 -8.58 11.70 -3.19
N LYS A 118 -8.28 10.48 -2.74
CA LYS A 118 -8.17 10.21 -1.31
C LYS A 118 -6.82 10.73 -0.86
N LYS A 119 -6.80 11.84 -0.11
CA LYS A 119 -5.58 12.27 0.57
C LYS A 119 -5.26 11.23 1.63
N VAL A 120 -4.10 10.61 1.52
CA VAL A 120 -3.56 9.75 2.56
C VAL A 120 -2.56 10.57 3.35
N LEU A 121 -2.64 10.48 4.67
CA LEU A 121 -1.71 11.17 5.55
C LEU A 121 -0.35 10.46 5.49
N SER A 122 0.68 11.17 5.04
CA SER A 122 2.06 10.68 5.12
C SER A 122 2.60 10.98 6.52
N MET A 123 2.94 9.92 7.25
CA MET A 123 3.40 9.97 8.61
C MET A 123 4.92 9.92 8.66
N ILE A 124 5.49 10.56 9.68
CA ILE A 124 6.92 10.53 9.99
C ILE A 124 7.11 10.03 11.44
N PRO A 125 8.33 9.57 11.80
CA PRO A 125 8.67 9.22 13.18
C PRO A 125 8.17 10.24 14.21
N GLY A 126 7.60 9.74 15.30
CA GLY A 126 7.02 10.53 16.39
C GLY A 126 5.58 10.98 16.18
N HIS A 127 5.04 10.95 14.95
CA HIS A 127 3.61 11.21 14.75
C HIS A 127 2.75 10.15 15.46
N SER A 128 1.74 10.61 16.19
CA SER A 128 0.81 9.76 16.92
C SER A 128 -0.63 10.17 16.64
N LEU A 129 -1.50 9.21 16.37
CA LEU A 129 -2.93 9.45 16.11
C LEU A 129 -3.82 8.47 16.87
N PRO A 130 -4.98 8.93 17.35
CA PRO A 130 -5.97 8.04 17.95
C PRO A 130 -6.53 7.09 16.90
N ILE A 131 -6.86 5.87 17.34
CA ILE A 131 -7.58 4.88 16.56
C ILE A 131 -9.02 4.87 17.07
N SER A 132 -9.95 5.28 16.21
CA SER A 132 -11.38 5.32 16.56
C SER A 132 -12.11 4.01 16.28
N GLY A 133 -11.58 3.16 15.39
CA GLY A 133 -12.16 1.87 15.02
C GLY A 133 -11.61 0.70 15.86
N GLY A 134 -12.44 -0.32 16.08
CA GLY A 134 -12.06 -1.54 16.81
C GLY A 134 -11.28 -2.57 15.98
N HIS A 135 -11.13 -2.36 14.66
CA HIS A 135 -10.39 -3.25 13.76
C HIS A 135 -9.49 -2.42 12.86
N ILE A 136 -8.18 -2.62 12.99
CA ILE A 136 -7.19 -2.04 12.09
C ILE A 136 -6.43 -3.14 11.34
N ARG A 137 -5.91 -2.75 10.19
CA ARG A 137 -4.95 -3.54 9.43
C ARG A 137 -3.68 -2.73 9.23
N ILE A 138 -2.55 -3.39 9.43
CA ILE A 138 -1.25 -2.88 9.03
C ILE A 138 -0.77 -3.72 7.87
N ASP A 139 -0.54 -3.05 6.76
CA ASP A 139 -0.02 -3.65 5.54
C ASP A 139 1.42 -3.17 5.33
N LEU A 140 2.36 -4.10 5.15
CA LEU A 140 3.73 -3.84 4.75
C LEU A 140 3.93 -4.30 3.31
N GLY A 141 4.38 -3.39 2.44
CA GLY A 141 4.83 -3.74 1.09
C GLY A 141 6.25 -3.28 0.87
N TRP A 142 7.04 -4.05 0.12
CA TRP A 142 8.42 -3.69 -0.23
C TRP A 142 8.78 -4.05 -1.68
N GLU A 143 9.82 -3.40 -2.19
CA GLU A 143 10.33 -3.58 -3.54
C GLU A 143 11.82 -3.90 -3.43
N MET A 144 12.26 -4.92 -4.15
CA MET A 144 13.66 -5.32 -4.19
C MET A 144 14.42 -4.56 -5.27
N GLU A 145 15.74 -4.43 -5.10
CA GLU A 145 16.60 -4.10 -6.23
C GLU A 145 16.65 -5.27 -7.22
N TYR A 146 16.82 -4.96 -8.50
CA TYR A 146 16.82 -5.97 -9.56
C TYR A 146 17.89 -7.05 -9.31
N GLY A 147 17.47 -8.32 -9.30
CA GLY A 147 18.37 -9.47 -9.09
C GLY A 147 18.77 -9.74 -7.64
N ARG A 148 18.16 -9.04 -6.66
CA ARG A 148 18.34 -9.33 -5.23
C ARG A 148 17.11 -10.05 -4.67
N HIS A 149 17.36 -10.97 -3.74
CA HIS A 149 16.35 -11.61 -2.91
C HIS A 149 16.72 -11.36 -1.45
N VAL A 150 15.81 -10.71 -0.73
CA VAL A 150 15.90 -10.47 0.70
C VAL A 150 14.56 -10.84 1.29
N ASP A 151 14.59 -11.68 2.31
CA ASP A 151 13.42 -12.09 3.06
C ASP A 151 13.28 -11.20 4.29
N LEU A 152 12.06 -10.70 4.48
CA LEU A 152 11.66 -9.72 5.47
C LEU A 152 10.57 -10.31 6.33
N ASP A 153 10.81 -10.38 7.63
CA ASP A 153 9.83 -10.83 8.60
C ASP A 153 9.21 -9.63 9.32
N THR A 154 7.88 -9.56 9.39
CA THR A 154 7.19 -8.71 10.37
C THR A 154 6.72 -9.49 11.59
N SER A 155 6.79 -8.84 12.73
CA SER A 155 6.30 -9.35 14.00
C SER A 155 5.48 -8.29 14.72
N CYS A 156 4.48 -8.73 15.47
CA CYS A 156 3.69 -7.88 16.37
C CYS A 156 3.90 -8.36 17.80
N VAL A 157 4.72 -7.64 18.55
CA VAL A 157 5.15 -8.02 19.90
C VAL A 157 4.29 -7.32 20.95
N ALA A 158 3.66 -8.11 21.81
CA ALA A 158 2.78 -7.61 22.86
C ALA A 158 3.53 -7.36 24.18
N VAL A 159 3.28 -6.21 24.79
CA VAL A 159 3.89 -5.77 26.06
C VAL A 159 2.81 -5.50 27.08
N SER A 160 3.01 -6.02 28.29
CA SER A 160 2.10 -5.82 29.42
C SER A 160 2.29 -4.49 30.14
N SER A 161 1.40 -4.16 31.07
CA SER A 161 1.52 -2.99 31.95
C SER A 161 2.71 -3.05 32.91
N THR A 162 3.37 -4.20 33.05
CA THR A 162 4.60 -4.38 33.83
C THR A 162 5.85 -4.40 32.95
N GLY A 163 5.69 -4.25 31.63
CA GLY A 163 6.78 -4.34 30.67
C GLY A 163 7.17 -5.76 30.29
N GLN A 164 6.39 -6.77 30.68
CA GLN A 164 6.64 -8.16 30.28
C GLN A 164 6.20 -8.38 28.83
N ILE A 165 6.98 -9.15 28.07
CA ILE A 165 6.59 -9.61 26.73
C ILE A 165 5.58 -10.75 26.88
N LEU A 166 4.42 -10.60 26.25
CA LEU A 166 3.33 -11.58 26.27
C LEU A 166 3.40 -12.42 24.99
N MET A 167 4.12 -13.54 25.05
CA MET A 167 4.32 -14.41 23.89
C MET A 167 3.01 -15.01 23.36
N ASP A 168 2.05 -15.26 24.24
CA ASP A 168 0.71 -15.76 23.91
C ASP A 168 -0.18 -14.72 23.21
N GLU A 169 0.24 -13.46 23.23
CA GLU A 169 -0.38 -12.30 22.56
C GLU A 169 0.48 -11.77 21.40
N THR A 170 1.64 -12.37 21.14
CA THR A 170 2.61 -11.96 20.11
C THR A 170 2.44 -12.82 18.86
N VAL A 171 2.46 -12.21 17.68
CA VAL A 171 2.46 -12.96 16.40
C VAL A 171 3.71 -12.67 15.58
N TYR A 172 4.18 -13.67 14.86
CA TYR A 172 5.37 -13.65 14.01
C TYR A 172 5.32 -14.86 13.06
N TYR A 173 6.29 -15.02 12.15
CA TYR A 173 6.29 -16.13 11.17
C TYR A 173 6.08 -17.53 11.77
N GLY A 174 6.52 -17.76 13.01
CA GLY A 174 6.40 -19.05 13.71
C GLY A 174 5.08 -19.24 14.46
N ASP A 175 4.32 -18.18 14.69
CA ASP A 175 2.99 -18.22 15.32
C ASP A 175 2.13 -17.08 14.76
N LEU A 176 1.28 -17.42 13.80
CA LEU A 176 0.57 -16.44 12.98
C LEU A 176 -0.68 -15.87 13.65
N VAL A 177 -1.20 -16.49 14.71
CA VAL A 177 -2.47 -16.10 15.33
C VAL A 177 -2.32 -16.20 16.84
N ASN A 178 -2.52 -15.09 17.54
CA ASN A 178 -2.41 -15.09 18.99
C ASN A 178 -3.53 -15.94 19.65
N SER A 179 -3.41 -16.21 20.95
CA SER A 179 -4.26 -17.18 21.66
C SER A 179 -5.77 -16.92 21.57
N ASN A 180 -6.19 -15.67 21.44
CA ASN A 180 -7.61 -15.29 21.32
C ASN A 180 -8.01 -14.85 19.90
N ALA A 181 -7.12 -15.04 18.92
CA ALA A 181 -7.29 -14.66 17.51
C ALA A 181 -7.63 -13.18 17.26
N SER A 182 -7.33 -12.30 18.21
CA SER A 182 -7.49 -10.84 18.07
C SER A 182 -6.37 -10.21 17.25
N ILE A 183 -5.22 -10.88 17.10
CA ILE A 183 -4.11 -10.45 16.26
C ILE A 183 -3.78 -11.59 15.30
N ARG A 184 -3.71 -11.29 14.00
CA ARG A 184 -3.50 -12.27 12.94
C ARG A 184 -2.50 -11.77 11.92
N HIS A 185 -1.44 -12.54 11.72
CA HIS A 185 -0.46 -12.38 10.66
C HIS A 185 -0.91 -13.14 9.41
N SER A 186 -0.77 -12.57 8.22
CA SER A 186 -1.19 -13.20 6.96
C SER A 186 -0.38 -14.44 6.58
N GLY A 187 0.83 -14.56 7.13
CA GLY A 187 1.85 -15.53 6.72
C GLY A 187 3.11 -14.82 6.25
N ASP A 188 4.20 -15.59 6.19
CA ASP A 188 5.53 -15.20 5.71
C ASP A 188 5.51 -15.05 4.18
N GLU A 189 5.87 -13.86 3.68
CA GLU A 189 6.04 -13.59 2.25
C GLU A 189 7.53 -13.39 1.91
N THR A 190 8.14 -14.42 1.35
CA THR A 190 9.60 -14.47 1.13
C THR A 190 10.10 -13.76 -0.13
N THR A 191 9.19 -13.39 -1.06
CA THR A 191 9.60 -13.01 -2.42
C THR A 191 9.56 -11.52 -2.68
N GLY A 192 8.75 -10.76 -1.93
CA GLY A 192 8.46 -9.36 -2.27
C GLY A 192 7.89 -9.21 -3.68
N ALA A 193 7.22 -10.26 -4.20
CA ALA A 193 6.63 -10.25 -5.52
C ALA A 193 5.38 -9.35 -5.57
N GLY A 194 4.87 -8.93 -4.41
CA GLY A 194 3.93 -7.83 -4.30
C GLY A 194 4.57 -6.57 -4.85
N ASN A 195 3.95 -6.02 -5.88
CA ASN A 195 4.30 -4.67 -6.28
C ASN A 195 3.84 -3.76 -5.11
N ILE A 196 4.69 -2.94 -4.48
CA ILE A 196 4.28 -1.90 -3.48
C ILE A 196 3.08 -1.06 -3.97
N GLN A 197 2.93 -1.04 -5.29
CA GLN A 197 1.93 -0.36 -6.06
C GLN A 197 0.57 -1.11 -6.08
N GLY A 198 0.49 -2.38 -5.68
CA GLY A 198 -0.68 -3.25 -5.68
C GLY A 198 -1.62 -3.08 -4.48
N SER A 199 -2.63 -3.96 -4.41
CA SER A 199 -3.46 -4.18 -3.20
C SER A 199 -3.09 -5.48 -2.47
N ASP A 200 -2.06 -6.15 -2.96
CA ASP A 200 -1.36 -7.23 -2.28
C ASP A 200 -0.08 -6.58 -1.74
N ASP A 201 -0.23 -5.94 -0.59
CA ASP A 201 0.93 -5.69 0.26
C ASP A 201 1.44 -7.08 0.72
N ASP A 202 2.75 -7.24 0.75
CA ASP A 202 3.44 -8.53 0.92
C ASP A 202 3.08 -9.20 2.25
N GLU A 203 3.16 -8.46 3.36
CA GLU A 203 2.78 -8.94 4.69
C GLU A 203 1.71 -8.07 5.35
N ARG A 204 0.80 -8.71 6.07
CA ARG A 204 -0.37 -8.06 6.66
C ARG A 204 -0.60 -8.55 8.07
N ILE A 205 -0.88 -7.61 8.98
CA ILE A 205 -1.28 -7.90 10.35
C ILE A 205 -2.63 -7.25 10.62
N ASP A 206 -3.65 -8.08 10.81
CA ASP A 206 -5.00 -7.69 11.21
C ASP A 206 -5.11 -7.68 12.74
N MET A 207 -5.67 -6.61 13.30
CA MET A 207 -5.83 -6.44 14.75
C MET A 207 -7.25 -6.01 15.11
N TYR A 208 -7.96 -6.89 15.82
CA TYR A 208 -9.26 -6.65 16.44
C TYR A 208 -9.05 -6.08 17.85
N LEU A 209 -8.75 -4.79 17.91
CA LEU A 209 -8.35 -4.04 19.11
C LEU A 209 -9.33 -4.14 20.29
N ASP A 210 -10.63 -4.32 20.01
CA ASP A 210 -11.66 -4.51 21.04
C ASP A 210 -11.60 -5.89 21.70
N HIS A 211 -10.96 -6.86 21.03
CA HIS A 211 -10.77 -8.23 21.51
C HIS A 211 -9.34 -8.45 22.04
N VAL A 212 -8.44 -7.47 21.92
CA VAL A 212 -7.08 -7.56 22.46
C VAL A 212 -7.14 -7.66 23.98
N SER A 213 -6.42 -8.64 24.52
CA SER A 213 -6.40 -8.98 25.94
C SER A 213 -6.17 -7.76 26.85
N PRO A 214 -6.91 -7.62 27.97
CA PRO A 214 -6.69 -6.55 28.95
C PRO A 214 -5.25 -6.47 29.49
N ARG A 215 -4.49 -7.57 29.43
CA ARG A 215 -3.08 -7.60 29.85
C ARG A 215 -2.16 -6.79 28.93
N VAL A 216 -2.53 -6.60 27.67
CA VAL A 216 -1.71 -5.89 26.67
C VAL A 216 -1.86 -4.37 26.87
N SER A 217 -0.74 -3.70 27.09
CA SER A 217 -0.63 -2.24 27.15
C SER A 217 -0.18 -1.64 25.83
N ALA A 218 0.71 -2.34 25.11
CA ALA A 218 1.15 -1.95 23.78
C ALA A 218 1.50 -3.15 22.90
N LEU A 219 1.42 -2.92 21.59
CA LEU A 219 1.83 -3.81 20.51
C LEU A 219 2.90 -3.09 19.68
N TYR A 220 3.98 -3.77 19.35
CA TYR A 220 5.09 -3.23 18.55
C TYR A 220 5.22 -3.99 17.24
N LEU A 221 5.10 -3.28 16.13
CA LEU A 221 5.38 -3.82 14.81
C LEU A 221 6.85 -3.64 14.49
N ILE A 222 7.55 -4.76 14.31
CA ILE A 222 8.99 -4.81 14.10
C ILE A 222 9.25 -5.59 12.82
N LEU A 223 9.98 -4.97 11.91
CA LEU A 223 10.50 -5.56 10.69
C LEU A 223 11.92 -6.05 10.93
N THR A 224 12.24 -7.27 10.50
CA THR A 224 13.59 -7.83 10.56
C THR A 224 14.01 -8.46 9.24
N VAL A 225 15.29 -8.33 8.89
CA VAL A 225 15.87 -8.98 7.70
C VAL A 225 16.29 -10.40 8.08
N SER A 226 15.53 -11.39 7.64
CA SER A 226 15.76 -12.80 7.96
C SER A 226 17.00 -13.35 7.21
N THR A 227 17.25 -12.84 5.99
CA THR A 227 18.30 -13.34 5.11
C THR A 227 19.70 -12.98 5.61
N SER A 228 20.51 -14.01 5.89
CA SER A 228 21.88 -13.85 6.37
C SER A 228 22.76 -13.04 5.41
N GLY A 229 23.54 -12.11 5.96
CA GLY A 229 24.46 -11.25 5.18
C GLY A 229 23.78 -10.13 4.38
N LYS A 230 22.44 -10.04 4.42
CA LYS A 230 21.68 -8.94 3.82
C LYS A 230 21.27 -7.91 4.86
N THR A 231 20.97 -6.70 4.43
CA THR A 231 20.57 -5.57 5.29
C THR A 231 19.40 -4.82 4.67
N LEU A 232 18.82 -3.87 5.41
CA LEU A 232 17.75 -3.01 4.92
C LEU A 232 18.19 -2.19 3.70
N ALA A 233 19.48 -1.89 3.56
CA ALA A 233 20.03 -1.21 2.39
C ALA A 233 19.96 -2.04 1.10
N ASP A 234 19.69 -3.35 1.18
CA ASP A 234 19.47 -4.19 0.00
C ASP A 234 18.03 -4.10 -0.55
N ILE A 235 17.14 -3.38 0.13
CA ILE A 235 15.74 -3.19 -0.23
C ILE A 235 15.58 -1.81 -0.87
N ARG A 236 14.94 -1.74 -2.03
CA ARG A 236 14.80 -0.49 -2.79
C ARG A 236 13.86 0.50 -2.09
N SER A 237 12.73 0.00 -1.60
CA SER A 237 11.75 0.79 -0.87
C SER A 237 10.82 -0.09 -0.06
N ALA A 238 10.22 0.47 0.99
CA ALA A 238 9.14 -0.15 1.72
C ALA A 238 8.06 0.90 2.03
N ILE A 239 6.84 0.45 2.29
CA ILE A 239 5.74 1.27 2.76
C ILE A 239 4.95 0.50 3.82
N VAL A 240 4.59 1.19 4.89
CA VAL A 240 3.63 0.73 5.88
C VAL A 240 2.34 1.50 5.68
N ARG A 241 1.21 0.81 5.60
CA ARG A 241 -0.12 1.42 5.53
C ARG A 241 -0.90 1.00 6.74
N ILE A 242 -1.57 1.96 7.37
CA ILE A 242 -2.45 1.71 8.51
C ILE A 242 -3.87 2.05 8.05
N THR A 243 -4.75 1.06 8.09
CA THR A 243 -6.12 1.17 7.61
C THR A 243 -7.09 0.80 8.74
N ASP A 244 -8.09 1.66 8.99
CA ASP A 244 -9.26 1.29 9.76
C ASP A 244 -10.18 0.45 8.87
N MET A 245 -10.38 -0.80 9.26
CA MET A 245 -11.13 -1.77 8.48
C MET A 245 -12.64 -1.66 8.68
N GLY A 246 -13.11 -1.02 9.75
CA GLY A 246 -14.53 -0.74 9.94
C GLY A 246 -15.04 0.32 8.97
N SER A 247 -14.26 1.39 8.77
CA SER A 247 -14.59 2.47 7.83
C SER A 247 -13.95 2.31 6.44
N HIS A 248 -13.03 1.35 6.27
CA HIS A 248 -12.14 1.23 5.11
C HIS A 248 -11.38 2.53 4.78
N THR A 249 -11.00 3.27 5.83
CA THR A 249 -10.28 4.54 5.72
C THR A 249 -8.81 4.34 6.05
N SER A 250 -7.92 4.85 5.20
CA SER A 250 -6.50 4.89 5.53
C SER A 250 -6.28 5.93 6.63
N LEU A 251 -5.73 5.48 7.76
CA LEU A 251 -5.37 6.33 8.89
C LEU A 251 -4.03 7.04 8.63
N GLY A 252 -3.14 6.41 7.88
CA GLY A 252 -1.90 7.01 7.42
C GLY A 252 -0.96 5.98 6.79
N ASN A 253 0.05 6.48 6.09
CA ASN A 253 1.14 5.67 5.55
C ASN A 253 2.47 6.17 6.10
N PHE A 254 3.42 5.27 6.32
CA PHE A 254 4.79 5.57 6.71
C PHE A 254 5.75 4.96 5.69
N ILE A 255 6.67 5.75 5.17
CA ILE A 255 7.75 5.28 4.29
C ILE A 255 9.02 5.29 5.14
N PRO A 256 9.52 4.12 5.59
CA PRO A 256 10.71 4.07 6.41
C PRO A 256 11.98 4.41 5.64
N SER A 257 12.96 4.95 6.35
CA SER A 257 14.34 5.04 5.85
C SER A 257 14.98 3.67 5.94
N LEU A 258 15.47 3.16 4.80
CA LEU A 258 16.16 1.87 4.71
C LEU A 258 17.67 2.04 4.52
N VAL A 259 18.20 3.22 4.83
CA VAL A 259 19.62 3.55 4.64
C VAL A 259 20.45 2.93 5.75
N GLY A 260 21.64 2.43 5.40
CA GLY A 260 22.62 1.90 6.36
C GLY A 260 22.56 0.37 6.48
N GLY A 261 23.59 -0.21 7.09
CA GLY A 261 23.73 -1.66 7.27
C GLY A 261 22.82 -2.24 8.35
N HIS A 262 21.60 -1.73 8.48
CA HIS A 262 20.65 -2.12 9.52
C HIS A 262 19.91 -3.41 9.17
N THR A 263 19.48 -4.16 10.18
CA THR A 263 18.83 -5.47 9.99
C THR A 263 17.48 -5.56 10.70
N ALA A 264 17.11 -4.56 11.49
CA ALA A 264 15.77 -4.43 12.05
C ALA A 264 15.29 -2.98 12.05
N LEU A 265 13.97 -2.81 12.09
CA LEU A 265 13.30 -1.52 12.08
C LEU A 265 12.01 -1.60 12.91
N PHE A 266 11.88 -0.70 13.89
CA PHE A 266 10.63 -0.47 14.62
C PHE A 266 9.69 0.36 13.75
N LEU A 267 8.58 -0.21 13.30
CA LEU A 267 7.65 0.47 12.40
C LEU A 267 6.69 1.36 13.20
N VAL A 268 5.86 0.71 14.02
CA VAL A 268 4.69 1.34 14.65
C VAL A 268 4.50 0.74 16.03
N ARG A 269 4.16 1.59 17.00
CA ARG A 269 3.61 1.19 18.30
C ARG A 269 2.11 1.43 18.29
N ILE A 270 1.33 0.46 18.73
CA ILE A 270 -0.10 0.62 19.03
C ILE A 270 -0.26 0.47 20.54
N SER A 271 -0.68 1.54 21.23
CA SER A 271 -0.76 1.55 22.68
C SER A 271 -2.12 2.04 23.15
N ARG A 272 -2.59 1.54 24.30
CA ARG A 272 -3.79 2.07 24.93
C ARG A 272 -3.56 3.52 25.36
N SER A 273 -4.54 4.37 25.07
CA SER A 273 -4.53 5.77 25.49
C SER A 273 -4.59 5.86 27.01
N GLN A 274 -3.67 6.63 27.59
CA GLN A 274 -3.68 6.92 29.04
C GLN A 274 -4.71 7.99 29.41
N ASN A 275 -5.14 8.82 28.45
CA ASN A 275 -5.89 10.06 28.71
C ASN A 275 -7.37 10.00 28.29
N GLN A 276 -7.85 8.93 27.67
CA GLN A 276 -9.25 8.78 27.27
C GLN A 276 -9.81 7.42 27.67
N GLN A 277 -11.08 7.43 28.06
CA GLN A 277 -11.92 6.25 28.28
C GLN A 277 -11.70 5.24 27.13
N ARG A 278 -10.96 4.15 27.41
CA ARG A 278 -10.77 2.97 26.54
C ARG A 278 -10.55 3.29 25.05
N GLY A 279 -9.46 3.98 24.73
CA GLY A 279 -9.04 4.21 23.33
C GLY A 279 -7.68 3.59 23.01
N TRP A 280 -7.42 3.33 21.74
CA TRP A 280 -6.09 2.99 21.23
C TRP A 280 -5.51 4.17 20.45
N ALA A 281 -4.19 4.25 20.37
CA ALA A 281 -3.47 5.16 19.49
C ALA A 281 -2.31 4.43 18.83
N PHE A 282 -1.97 4.82 17.61
CA PHE A 282 -0.72 4.38 16.99
C PHE A 282 0.28 5.52 16.97
N THR A 283 1.56 5.17 17.09
CA THR A 283 2.71 6.08 17.02
C THR A 283 3.74 5.49 16.05
N ILE A 284 4.21 6.28 15.08
CA ILE A 284 5.31 5.87 14.20
C ILE A 284 6.62 5.94 14.97
N ILE A 285 7.42 4.88 14.94
CA ILE A 285 8.76 4.87 15.58
C ILE A 285 9.82 5.18 14.52
N GLY A 286 10.02 4.30 13.54
CA GLY A 286 10.97 4.48 12.45
C GLY A 286 12.45 4.35 12.81
N GLU A 287 12.77 3.79 13.98
CA GLU A 287 14.14 3.60 14.47
C GLU A 287 14.69 2.22 14.08
N THR A 288 15.99 2.16 13.81
CA THR A 288 16.66 0.96 13.26
C THR A 288 17.64 0.32 14.23
N ASP A 289 17.89 -0.97 14.05
CA ASP A 289 18.96 -1.71 14.74
C ASP A 289 19.86 -2.43 13.72
N ALA A 290 21.16 -2.46 14.00
CA ALA A 290 22.17 -3.01 13.08
C ALA A 290 22.47 -4.51 13.23
N THR A 291 21.98 -5.12 14.30
CA THR A 291 22.40 -6.47 14.71
C THR A 291 21.22 -7.43 14.84
N ALA A 292 20.06 -6.91 15.21
CA ALA A 292 18.85 -7.67 15.42
C ALA A 292 18.31 -8.24 14.11
N ARG A 293 17.90 -9.49 14.19
CA ARG A 293 17.42 -10.28 13.05
C ARG A 293 16.17 -11.08 13.42
N ASP A 294 15.71 -10.91 14.66
CA ASP A 294 14.42 -11.31 15.20
C ASP A 294 14.09 -10.33 16.34
N PHE A 295 12.80 -10.23 16.69
CA PHE A 295 12.38 -9.34 17.77
C PHE A 295 12.85 -9.79 19.16
N GLY A 296 13.15 -11.09 19.33
CA GLY A 296 13.59 -11.65 20.61
C GLY A 296 14.94 -11.10 21.07
N SER A 297 15.73 -10.59 20.14
CA SER A 297 16.96 -9.83 20.43
C SER A 297 16.74 -8.37 20.84
N LEU A 298 15.54 -7.83 20.63
CA LEU A 298 15.19 -6.42 20.78
C LEU A 298 14.38 -6.11 22.05
N ILE A 299 14.34 -7.04 23.02
CA ILE A 299 13.57 -6.85 24.26
C ILE A 299 13.96 -5.57 25.01
N PRO A 300 15.25 -5.24 25.19
CA PRO A 300 15.63 -4.01 25.88
C PRO A 300 15.09 -2.74 25.19
N GLU A 301 15.11 -2.71 23.86
CA GLU A 301 14.66 -1.62 23.02
C GLU A 301 13.13 -1.49 23.06
N ILE A 302 12.40 -2.60 22.93
CA ILE A 302 10.94 -2.67 23.09
C ILE A 302 10.51 -2.08 24.45
N LYS A 303 11.20 -2.47 25.52
CA LYS A 303 10.94 -1.93 26.86
C LYS A 303 11.34 -0.44 26.95
N GLY A 304 12.41 -0.04 26.28
CA GLY A 304 12.82 1.36 26.15
C GLY A 304 11.72 2.25 25.55
N TYR A 305 11.10 1.81 24.45
CA TYR A 305 9.96 2.51 23.82
C TYR A 305 8.65 2.43 24.62
N SER A 306 8.62 1.63 25.68
CA SER A 306 7.49 1.48 26.58
C SER A 306 7.60 2.34 27.85
N ARG A 307 8.67 3.12 28.05
CA ARG A 307 8.89 3.89 29.29
C ARG A 307 7.82 4.93 29.58
N ASP A 308 7.25 5.56 28.56
CA ASP A 308 6.15 6.52 28.69
C ASP A 308 4.85 5.85 29.15
N ILE A 309 4.63 4.60 28.75
CA ILE A 309 3.43 3.83 29.11
C ILE A 309 3.60 2.93 30.35
N VAL A 310 4.85 2.60 30.70
CA VAL A 310 5.24 1.83 31.88
C VAL A 310 6.38 2.57 32.60
N PRO A 311 6.07 3.58 33.45
CA PRO A 311 7.07 4.49 34.02
C PRO A 311 8.19 3.83 34.83
N ASN A 312 7.90 2.68 35.47
CA ASN A 312 8.84 1.96 36.32
C ASN A 312 9.43 0.70 35.65
N ILE A 313 9.42 0.66 34.31
CA ILE A 313 9.91 -0.50 33.56
C ILE A 313 11.41 -0.73 33.83
N LYS A 314 11.75 -1.94 34.27
CA LYS A 314 13.14 -2.38 34.40
C LYS A 314 13.63 -2.92 33.06
N ILE A 315 14.75 -2.40 32.60
CA ILE A 315 15.38 -2.79 31.34
C ILE A 315 16.70 -3.47 31.68
N ASP A 316 16.73 -4.79 31.51
CA ASP A 316 17.97 -5.55 31.48
C ASP A 316 18.49 -5.58 30.04
N LYS A 317 19.70 -5.08 29.82
CA LYS A 317 20.32 -5.00 28.48
C LYS A 317 20.60 -6.39 27.89
N ASN A 318 20.66 -7.43 28.72
CA ASN A 318 20.92 -8.80 28.32
C ASN A 318 19.64 -9.64 28.18
N GLU A 319 18.46 -9.07 28.46
CA GLU A 319 17.21 -9.82 28.36
C GLU A 319 16.92 -10.17 26.91
N ARG A 320 16.69 -11.45 26.64
CA ARG A 320 16.43 -11.99 25.30
C ARG A 320 15.29 -12.99 25.38
N ILE A 321 14.59 -13.18 24.26
CA ILE A 321 13.65 -14.27 24.07
C ILE A 321 14.13 -15.09 22.87
N ALA A 322 14.26 -16.40 23.04
CA ALA A 322 14.68 -17.28 21.96
C ALA A 322 13.60 -17.39 20.89
N ILE A 323 13.91 -16.94 19.67
CA ILE A 323 13.02 -17.01 18.51
C ILE A 323 13.69 -17.86 17.42
N MET A 324 13.09 -19.01 17.09
CA MET A 324 13.68 -20.01 16.20
C MET A 324 13.45 -19.68 14.73
N ARG A 325 14.46 -19.08 14.09
CA ARG A 325 14.43 -18.73 12.66
C ARG A 325 14.39 -19.95 11.75
N LYS A 326 13.74 -19.77 10.60
CA LYS A 326 13.66 -20.75 9.52
C LYS A 326 15.05 -21.17 9.06
N GLY A 327 15.41 -22.44 9.29
CA GLY A 327 16.72 -22.98 8.97
C GLY A 327 17.89 -22.47 9.83
N GLY A 328 17.61 -21.75 10.92
CA GLY A 328 18.61 -21.20 11.82
C GLY A 328 18.97 -22.16 12.97
N THR A 329 20.22 -22.12 13.41
CA THR A 329 20.68 -22.80 14.65
C THR A 329 20.77 -21.78 15.77
N ILE A 330 20.03 -22.01 16.87
CA ILE A 330 20.16 -21.22 18.09
C ILE A 330 21.17 -21.89 19.02
N ARG A 331 22.10 -21.10 19.57
CA ARG A 331 22.86 -21.52 20.75
C ARG A 331 22.08 -21.07 21.98
N LEU A 332 21.57 -22.02 22.76
CA LEU A 332 20.79 -21.73 23.96
C LEU A 332 21.50 -20.81 24.96
N LYS A 333 22.83 -20.79 24.99
CA LYS A 333 23.63 -19.91 25.88
C LYS A 333 23.59 -18.42 25.49
N ASP A 334 23.12 -18.11 24.28
CA ASP A 334 23.03 -16.74 23.77
C ASP A 334 21.66 -16.10 24.13
N TYR A 335 20.82 -16.82 24.88
CA TYR A 335 19.47 -16.44 25.31
C TYR A 335 19.23 -16.74 26.79
#